data_AF-A0A9P7AMV3-F1
#
_entry.id   AF-A0A9P7AMV3-F1
#
_cell.length_a   1.000
_cell.length_b   1.000
_cell.length_c   1.000
_cell.angle_alpha   90.00
_cell.angle_beta   90.00
_cell.angle_gamma   90.00
#
_symmetry.space_group_name_H-M   'P 1'
#
loop_
_entity.id
_entity.type
_entity.pdbx_description
1 polymer ?
#
loop_
_entity_poly.entity_id
_entity_poly.type
_entity_poly.pdbx_seq_one_letter_code
_entity_poly.pdbx_strand_id
1 'polypeptide(L)'
;MNSDDELRVRVDEISRLLDTVEAINLFRLVIGPCDFGQSVENIYHLSFLVRDGTCSFRVAENGEPLVARCQPCPHEERAKGVKYNQLVMEFDMATWRRAINIFDIRHPFIPHRARRPAGS
;
A
#
# COMPACT_ATOMS: atom_id res chain seq x y z
N MET A 1 -9.88 4.11 -21.61
CA MET A 1 -9.19 3.30 -20.59
C MET A 1 -10.27 2.75 -19.67
N ASN A 2 -10.33 1.42 -19.50
CA ASN A 2 -11.34 0.79 -18.66
C ASN A 2 -10.85 0.72 -17.20
N SER A 3 -11.73 0.47 -16.23
CA SER A 3 -11.39 0.44 -14.79
C SER A 3 -10.28 -0.56 -14.45
N ASP A 4 -10.22 -1.71 -15.14
CA ASP A 4 -9.16 -2.71 -14.96
C ASP A 4 -7.79 -2.20 -15.39
N ASP A 5 -7.73 -1.37 -16.43
CA ASP A 5 -6.47 -0.77 -16.88
C ASP A 5 -5.97 0.25 -15.85
N GLU A 6 -6.88 1.05 -15.27
CA GLU A 6 -6.54 1.99 -14.19
C GLU A 6 -6.04 1.26 -12.94
N LEU A 7 -6.67 0.15 -12.57
CA LEU A 7 -6.23 -0.70 -11.47
C LEU A 7 -4.80 -1.21 -11.69
N ARG A 8 -4.50 -1.75 -12.87
CA ARG A 8 -3.15 -2.27 -13.21
C ARG A 8 -2.11 -1.17 -13.14
N VAL A 9 -2.39 0.00 -13.71
CA VAL A 9 -1.48 1.15 -13.65
C VAL A 9 -1.17 1.54 -12.20
N ARG A 10 -2.18 1.55 -11.31
CA ARG A 10 -1.98 1.87 -9.89
C ARG A 10 -1.15 0.83 -9.16
N VAL A 11 -1.42 -0.46 -9.39
CA VAL A 11 -0.66 -1.56 -8.79
C VAL A 11 0.81 -1.52 -9.25
N ASP A 12 1.04 -1.28 -10.54
CA ASP A 12 2.39 -1.16 -11.10
C ASP A 12 3.13 0.07 -10.56
N GLU A 13 2.43 1.20 -10.39
CA GLU A 13 2.98 2.42 -9.80
C GLU A 13 3.45 2.20 -8.36
N ILE A 14 2.62 1.56 -7.53
CA ILE A 14 3.00 1.20 -6.15
C ILE A 14 4.20 0.25 -6.15
N SER A 15 4.23 -0.75 -7.04
CA SER A 15 5.36 -1.66 -7.15
C SER A 15 6.67 -0.92 -7.46
N ARG A 16 6.65 0.00 -8.43
CA ARG A 16 7.84 0.79 -8.81
C ARG A 16 8.31 1.69 -7.67
N LEU A 17 7.39 2.30 -6.93
CA LEU A 17 7.73 3.10 -5.76
C LEU A 17 8.40 2.24 -4.69
N LEU A 18 7.91 1.02 -4.46
CA LEU A 18 8.53 0.08 -3.52
C LEU A 18 9.89 -0.43 -3.98
N ASP A 19 10.21 -0.41 -5.28
CA ASP A 19 11.57 -0.72 -5.77
C ASP A 19 12.58 0.39 -5.42
N THR A 20 12.12 1.59 -5.05
CA THR A 20 13.00 2.72 -4.68
C THR A 20 13.38 2.76 -3.20
N VAL A 21 12.80 1.90 -2.38
CA VAL A 21 12.99 1.86 -0.92
C VAL A 21 13.17 0.42 -0.44
N GLU A 22 14.00 0.21 0.57
CA GLU A 22 14.19 -1.15 1.14
C GLU A 22 12.93 -1.63 1.88
N ALA A 23 12.34 -0.74 2.69
CA ALA A 23 11.07 -0.94 3.36
C ALA A 23 10.46 0.40 3.72
N ILE A 24 9.13 0.45 3.84
CA ILE A 24 8.38 1.65 4.22
C ILE A 24 7.28 1.29 5.23
N ASN A 25 7.02 2.20 6.17
CA ASN A 25 5.90 2.06 7.08
C ASN A 25 4.57 2.03 6.30
N LEU A 26 3.69 1.07 6.61
CA LEU A 26 2.41 0.88 5.93
C LEU A 26 1.61 2.18 5.83
N PHE A 27 1.49 2.92 6.93
CA PHE A 27 0.70 4.14 6.96
C PHE A 27 1.35 5.25 6.13
N ARG A 28 2.68 5.38 6.16
CA ARG A 28 3.41 6.33 5.31
C ARG A 28 3.23 6.03 3.82
N LEU A 29 3.11 4.75 3.46
CA LEU A 29 2.89 4.32 2.08
C LEU A 29 1.47 4.65 1.59
N VAL A 30 0.45 4.23 2.34
CA VAL A 30 -0.94 4.23 1.83
C VAL A 30 -1.72 5.51 2.12
N ILE A 31 -1.33 6.30 3.13
CA ILE A 31 -2.11 7.48 3.53
C ILE A 31 -1.92 8.64 2.55
N GLY A 32 -3.02 9.04 1.92
CA GLY A 32 -3.20 10.36 1.34
C GLY A 32 -3.69 11.31 2.43
N PRO A 33 -2.91 12.30 2.91
CA PRO A 33 -3.29 13.12 4.06
C PRO A 33 -4.45 14.09 3.78
N CYS A 34 -4.77 14.33 2.51
CA CYS A 34 -5.84 15.23 2.09
C CYS A 34 -7.15 14.49 1.73
N ASP A 35 -7.10 13.18 1.52
CA ASP A 35 -8.24 12.39 1.06
C ASP A 35 -8.21 10.97 1.64
N PHE A 36 -9.20 10.67 2.48
CA PHE A 36 -9.38 9.34 3.05
C PHE A 36 -9.73 8.30 1.99
N GLY A 37 -10.54 8.66 0.99
CA GLY A 37 -10.91 7.76 -0.10
C GLY A 37 -9.69 7.27 -0.86
N GLN A 38 -8.75 8.19 -1.16
CA GLN A 38 -7.46 7.81 -1.76
C GLN A 38 -6.67 6.84 -0.88
N SER A 39 -6.73 7.00 0.45
CA SER A 39 -6.05 6.09 1.38
C SER A 39 -6.65 4.69 1.34
N VAL A 40 -7.98 4.59 1.26
CA VAL A 40 -8.69 3.31 1.08
C VAL A 40 -8.35 2.67 -0.26
N GLU A 41 -8.33 3.44 -1.35
CA GLU A 41 -7.92 2.94 -2.68
C GLU A 41 -6.47 2.43 -2.66
N ASN A 42 -5.55 3.15 -2.03
CA ASN A 42 -4.15 2.74 -1.91
C ASN A 42 -4.02 1.42 -1.14
N ILE A 43 -4.77 1.22 -0.06
CA ILE A 43 -4.82 -0.04 0.68
C ILE A 43 -5.37 -1.16 -0.21
N TYR A 44 -6.45 -0.88 -0.95
CA TYR A 44 -7.03 -1.84 -1.89
C TYR A 44 -6.03 -2.27 -2.96
N HIS A 45 -5.29 -1.34 -3.57
CA HIS A 45 -4.26 -1.65 -4.57
C HIS A 45 -3.07 -2.42 -3.97
N LEU A 46 -2.60 -2.02 -2.79
CA LEU A 46 -1.55 -2.75 -2.07
C LEU A 46 -1.95 -4.20 -1.78
N SER A 47 -3.24 -4.48 -1.53
CA SER A 47 -3.73 -5.84 -1.28
C SER A 47 -3.45 -6.80 -2.45
N PHE A 48 -3.45 -6.31 -3.71
CA PHE A 48 -3.11 -7.13 -4.87
C PHE A 48 -1.64 -7.54 -4.85
N LEU A 49 -0.74 -6.60 -4.53
CA LEU A 49 0.70 -6.89 -4.44
C LEU A 49 1.01 -7.91 -3.32
N VAL A 50 0.33 -7.79 -2.18
CA VAL A 50 0.49 -8.75 -1.07
C VAL A 50 -0.08 -10.13 -1.45
N ARG A 51 -1.27 -10.18 -2.06
CA ARG A 51 -1.90 -11.43 -2.53
C ARG A 51 -1.02 -12.14 -3.55
N ASP A 52 -0.51 -11.38 -4.53
CA ASP A 52 0.33 -11.87 -5.62
C ASP A 52 1.78 -12.13 -5.14
N GLY A 53 2.10 -11.75 -3.89
CA GLY A 53 3.36 -12.05 -3.20
C GLY A 53 4.54 -11.27 -3.76
N THR A 54 4.26 -10.18 -4.44
CA THR A 54 5.26 -9.21 -4.90
C THR A 54 5.67 -8.28 -3.77
N CYS A 55 4.86 -8.16 -2.71
CA CYS A 55 5.23 -7.44 -1.50
C CYS A 55 5.05 -8.29 -0.26
N SER A 56 5.90 -8.07 0.75
CA SER A 56 5.74 -8.63 2.08
C SER A 56 5.30 -7.56 3.06
N PHE A 57 4.54 -8.01 4.04
CA PHE A 57 4.19 -7.25 5.22
C PHE A 57 4.84 -7.90 6.44
N ARG A 58 5.50 -7.10 7.27
CA ARG A 58 6.06 -7.55 8.56
C ARG A 58 5.85 -6.49 9.63
N VAL A 59 5.76 -6.92 10.88
CA VAL A 59 5.80 -6.02 12.02
C VAL A 59 7.23 -6.09 12.59
N ALA A 60 7.91 -4.95 12.64
CA ALA A 60 9.25 -4.85 13.22
C ALA A 60 9.20 -5.03 14.75
N GLU A 61 10.35 -5.24 15.39
CA GLU A 61 10.44 -5.46 16.84
C GLU A 61 9.89 -4.29 17.67
N ASN A 62 9.96 -3.07 17.13
CA ASN A 62 9.40 -1.87 17.72
C ASN A 62 7.87 -1.72 17.51
N GLY A 63 7.23 -2.71 16.87
CA GLY A 63 5.80 -2.70 16.57
C GLY A 63 5.43 -1.98 15.27
N GLU A 64 6.39 -1.47 14.49
CA GLU A 64 6.06 -0.77 13.25
C GLU A 64 5.66 -1.71 12.11
N PRO A 65 4.51 -1.45 11.44
CA PRO A 65 4.12 -2.19 10.25
C PRO A 65 4.95 -1.76 9.05
N LEU A 66 5.77 -2.65 8.51
CA LEU A 66 6.63 -2.40 7.36
C LEU A 66 6.17 -3.20 6.13
N VAL A 67 6.22 -2.53 4.99
CA VAL A 67 5.98 -3.09 3.66
C VAL A 67 7.28 -3.04 2.88
N ALA A 68 7.64 -4.14 2.22
CA ALA A 68 8.82 -4.21 1.37
C ALA A 68 8.55 -5.01 0.09
N ARG A 69 9.23 -4.62 -0.99
CA ARG A 69 9.23 -5.41 -2.22
C ARG A 69 9.89 -6.77 -1.96
N CYS A 70 9.29 -7.83 -2.49
CA CYS A 70 9.87 -9.18 -2.47
C CYS A 70 10.29 -9.60 -3.87
N GLN A 71 11.41 -10.31 -3.99
CA GLN A 71 11.59 -11.11 -5.20
C GLN A 71 10.44 -12.13 -5.29
N PRO A 72 9.84 -12.33 -6.47
CA PRO A 72 8.78 -13.32 -6.62
C PRO A 72 9.31 -14.69 -6.18
N CYS A 73 8.84 -15.14 -5.04
CA CYS A 73 9.18 -16.43 -4.46
C CYS A 73 8.32 -17.49 -5.20
N PRO A 74 8.92 -18.51 -5.83
CA PRO A 74 8.17 -19.54 -6.55
C PRO A 74 7.12 -20.20 -5.65
N HIS A 75 6.00 -20.63 -6.24
CA HIS A 75 4.85 -21.20 -5.51
C HIS A 75 5.23 -22.34 -4.55
N GLU A 76 6.32 -23.07 -4.82
CA GLU A 76 6.81 -24.16 -3.99
C GLU A 76 7.43 -23.71 -2.65
N GLU A 77 8.01 -22.51 -2.58
CA GLU A 77 8.51 -21.93 -1.33
C GLU A 77 7.39 -21.25 -0.52
N ARG A 78 6.34 -20.76 -1.19
CA ARG A 78 5.07 -20.32 -0.59
C ARG A 78 4.46 -21.38 0.33
N ALA A 79 4.59 -22.66 -0.03
CA ALA A 79 4.05 -23.81 0.70
C ALA A 79 4.91 -24.24 1.92
N LYS A 80 6.17 -23.78 2.01
CA LYS A 80 7.13 -24.21 3.06
C LYS A 80 7.05 -23.41 4.36
N GLY A 81 5.97 -22.67 4.59
CA GLY A 81 5.70 -22.04 5.88
C GLY A 81 6.09 -20.56 5.97
N VAL A 82 6.22 -19.85 4.84
CA VAL A 82 6.13 -18.38 4.87
C VAL A 82 4.73 -18.05 5.36
N LYS A 83 4.61 -17.68 6.64
CA LYS A 83 3.38 -17.13 7.21
C LYS A 83 3.09 -15.84 6.46
N TYR A 84 2.25 -15.93 5.43
CA TYR A 84 1.59 -14.76 4.88
C TYR A 84 0.74 -14.21 5.99
N ASN A 85 1.26 -13.24 6.73
CA ASN A 85 0.50 -12.45 7.68
C ASN A 85 -0.52 -11.67 6.86
N GLN A 86 -1.66 -12.29 6.57
CA GLN A 86 -2.83 -11.59 6.04
C GLN A 86 -3.18 -10.52 7.07
N LEU A 87 -2.91 -9.26 6.73
CA LEU A 87 -3.25 -8.15 7.59
C LEU A 87 -4.74 -7.87 7.46
N VAL A 88 -5.50 -8.32 8.46
CA VAL A 88 -6.87 -7.85 8.66
C VAL A 88 -6.76 -6.64 9.57
N MET A 89 -7.06 -5.45 9.04
CA MET A 89 -7.04 -4.21 9.81
C MET A 89 -8.36 -3.46 9.64
N GLU A 90 -8.85 -2.91 10.73
CA GLU A 90 -9.89 -1.89 10.69
C GLU A 90 -9.24 -0.55 10.33
N PHE A 91 -9.79 0.12 9.32
CA PHE A 91 -9.28 1.41 8.86
C PHE A 91 -10.43 2.41 8.71
N ASP A 92 -10.53 3.31 9.68
CA ASP A 92 -11.57 4.34 9.76
C ASP A 92 -10.95 5.75 9.73
N MET A 93 -11.82 6.77 9.67
CA MET A 93 -11.40 8.17 9.64
C MET A 93 -10.60 8.58 10.88
N ALA A 94 -10.92 8.02 12.05
CA ALA A 94 -10.20 8.32 13.28
C ALA A 94 -8.78 7.76 13.25
N THR A 95 -8.60 6.53 12.77
CA THR A 95 -7.30 5.90 12.59
C THR A 95 -6.47 6.60 11.52
N TRP A 96 -7.09 6.99 10.39
CA TRP A 96 -6.44 7.78 9.35
C TRP A 96 -5.90 9.12 9.88
N ARG A 97 -6.73 9.90 10.59
CA ARG A 97 -6.29 11.18 11.19
C ARG A 97 -5.19 11.00 12.24
N ARG A 98 -5.31 9.99 13.09
CA ARG A 98 -4.27 9.67 14.09
C ARG A 98 -2.94 9.31 13.42
N ALA A 99 -2.98 8.47 12.39
CA ALA A 99 -1.78 8.08 11.65
C ALA A 99 -1.10 9.27 10.97
N ILE A 100 -1.86 10.21 10.38
CA ILE A 100 -1.30 11.46 9.83
C ILE A 100 -0.50 12.22 10.88
N ASN A 101 -1.05 12.36 12.10
CA ASN A 101 -0.39 13.09 13.18
C ASN A 101 0.81 12.35 13.75
N ILE A 102 0.69 11.04 14.01
CA ILE A 102 1.74 10.22 14.62
C ILE A 102 2.95 10.09 13.69
N PHE A 103 2.71 9.88 12.39
CA PHE A 103 3.77 9.68 11.40
C PHE A 103 4.15 10.97 10.67
N ASP A 104 3.57 12.12 11.05
CA ASP A 104 3.78 13.43 10.42
C ASP A 104 3.66 13.39 8.88
N ILE A 105 2.57 12.79 8.39
CA ILE A 105 2.35 12.57 6.96
C ILE A 105 1.84 13.87 6.32
N ARG A 106 2.75 14.65 5.75
CA ARG A 106 2.43 15.93 5.09
C ARG A 106 2.20 15.80 3.59
N HIS A 107 2.81 14.81 2.98
CA HIS A 107 2.72 14.55 1.55
C HIS A 107 2.45 13.07 1.30
N PRO A 108 1.61 12.74 0.30
CA PRO A 108 1.35 11.35 -0.03
C PRO A 108 2.59 10.73 -0.68
N PHE A 109 2.88 9.48 -0.32
CA PHE A 109 3.97 8.74 -0.97
C PHE A 109 3.56 8.25 -2.37
N ILE A 110 2.32 7.77 -2.50
CA ILE A 110 1.70 7.43 -3.79
C ILE A 110 1.08 8.71 -4.35
N PRO A 111 1.50 9.20 -5.53
CA PRO A 111 0.95 10.42 -6.12
C PRO A 111 -0.58 10.40 -6.22
N HIS A 112 -1.21 11.50 -5.82
CA HIS A 112 -2.67 11.63 -5.92
C HIS A 112 -3.09 11.66 -7.39
N ARG A 113 -4.15 10.94 -7.76
CA ARG A 113 -4.70 11.02 -9.11
C ARG A 113 -5.19 12.45 -9.34
N ALA A 114 -4.74 13.09 -10.42
CA ALA A 114 -5.38 14.33 -10.85
C ALA A 114 -6.86 14.02 -11.10
N ARG A 115 -7.75 14.61 -10.31
CA ARG A 115 -9.19 14.47 -10.49
C ARG A 115 -9.48 14.88 -11.93
N ARG A 116 -10.02 13.96 -12.74
CA ARG A 116 -10.34 14.25 -14.13
C ARG A 116 -11.20 15.52 -14.12
N PRO A 117 -10.80 16.62 -14.79
CA PRO A 117 -11.61 17.82 -14.78
C PRO A 117 -13.03 17.43 -15.22
N ALA A 118 -14.03 17.88 -14.46
CA ALA A 118 -15.41 17.68 -14.84
C ALA A 118 -15.58 18.21 -16.27
N GLY A 119 -16.28 17.45 -17.11
CA GLY A 119 -16.30 17.57 -18.57
C GLY A 119 -16.16 18.99 -19.12
N SER A 120 -15.29 19.14 -20.11
CA SER A 120 -15.42 20.18 -21.14
C SER A 120 -16.48 19.78 -22.15
#